data_AF-A0A8J2PID1-F1
#
_entry.id   AF-A0A8J2PID1-F1
#
_cell.length_a   1.000
_cell.length_b   1.000
_cell.length_c   1.000
_cell.angle_alpha   90.00
_cell.angle_beta   90.00
_cell.angle_gamma   90.00
#
_symmetry.space_group_name_H-M   'P 1'
#
loop_
_entity.id
_entity.type
_entity.pdbx_description
1 polymer ?
#
loop_
_entity_poly.entity_id
_entity_poly.type
_entity_poly.pdbx_seq_one_letter_code
_entity_poly.pdbx_strand_id
1 'polypeptide(L)' 'EDVGKPLLLTPYIRAGKIQEAQAASRVTNLTDVVSYSGFLTVNEKYGSNMFFWFFPAAFNPDKAPLLVWLQGGPGGSS' A
#
# COMPACT_ATOMS: atom_id res chain seq x y z
N GLU A 1 -9.92 0.64 21.44
CA GLU A 1 -10.24 1.47 20.27
C GLU A 1 -10.41 0.56 19.07
N ASP A 2 -11.43 0.77 18.25
CA ASP A 2 -11.66 0.01 17.03
C ASP A 2 -10.80 0.63 15.91
N VAL A 3 -9.79 -0.12 15.45
CA VAL A 3 -8.88 0.29 14.36
C VAL A 3 -9.37 -0.17 12.98
N GLY A 4 -10.56 -0.77 12.91
CA GLY A 4 -11.14 -1.29 11.69
C GLY A 4 -10.53 -2.60 11.21
N LYS A 5 -10.99 -3.06 10.04
CA LYS A 5 -10.48 -4.26 9.36
C LYS A 5 -9.30 -3.89 8.45
N PRO A 6 -8.27 -4.76 8.31
CA PRO A 6 -7.16 -4.48 7.41
C PRO A 6 -7.64 -4.42 5.96
N LEU A 7 -7.15 -3.43 5.22
CA LEU A 7 -7.40 -3.31 3.78
C LEU A 7 -6.49 -4.27 3.01
N LEU A 8 -7.02 -5.45 2.67
CA LEU A 8 -6.35 -6.39 1.77
C LEU A 8 -6.66 -6.02 0.32
N LEU A 9 -5.64 -5.64 -0.44
CA LEU A 9 -5.79 -5.23 -1.84
C LEU A 9 -5.75 -6.42 -2.81
N THR A 10 -5.11 -7.54 -2.42
CA THR A 10 -4.95 -8.71 -3.28
C THR A 10 -6.27 -9.29 -3.84
N PRO A 11 -7.38 -9.37 -3.08
CA PRO A 11 -8.67 -9.81 -3.63
C PRO A 11 -9.17 -8.94 -4.79
N TYR A 12 -9.06 -7.61 -4.67
CA TYR A 12 -9.44 -6.68 -5.74
C TYR A 12 -8.55 -6.87 -6.97
N ILE A 13 -7.23 -6.95 -6.75
CA ILE A 13 -6.25 -7.11 -7.83
C ILE A 13 -6.50 -8.38 -8.63
N ARG A 14 -6.75 -9.51 -7.96
CA ARG A 14 -7.04 -10.80 -8.61
C ARG A 14 -8.37 -10.83 -9.35
N ALA A 15 -9.35 -10.08 -8.88
CA ALA A 15 -10.62 -9.91 -9.55
C ALA A 15 -10.53 -8.92 -10.74
N GLY A 16 -9.35 -8.39 -11.07
CA GLY A 16 -9.15 -7.39 -12.13
C GLY A 16 -9.68 -6.00 -11.78
N LYS A 17 -10.10 -5.78 -10.53
CA LYS A 17 -10.70 -4.53 -10.03
C LYS A 17 -9.61 -3.53 -9.62
N ILE A 18 -8.73 -3.18 -10.56
CA ILE A 18 -7.55 -2.36 -10.28
C ILE A 18 -7.93 -0.94 -9.85
N GLN A 19 -8.91 -0.30 -10.51
CA GLN A 19 -9.33 1.05 -10.11
C GLN A 19 -9.96 1.06 -8.71
N GLU A 20 -10.74 0.03 -8.36
CA GLU A 20 -11.31 -0.10 -7.01
C GLU A 20 -10.20 -0.28 -5.96
N ALA A 21 -9.19 -1.11 -6.24
CA ALA A 21 -8.05 -1.29 -5.35
C ALA A 21 -7.28 0.01 -5.11
N GLN A 22 -7.01 0.77 -6.18
CA GLN A 22 -6.31 2.05 -6.09
C GLN A 22 -7.13 3.07 -5.30
N ALA A 23 -8.43 3.19 -5.59
CA ALA A 23 -9.34 4.09 -4.88
C ALA A 23 -9.42 3.74 -3.38
N ALA A 24 -9.57 2.46 -3.05
CA ALA A 24 -9.64 1.99 -1.67
C ALA A 24 -8.32 2.22 -0.90
N SER A 25 -7.17 2.14 -1.58
CA SER A 25 -5.86 2.36 -0.94
C SER A 25 -5.56 3.82 -0.59
N ARG A 26 -6.36 4.78 -1.08
CA ARG A 26 -6.12 6.21 -0.84
C ARG A 26 -6.22 6.53 0.65
N VAL A 27 -5.15 7.09 1.22
CA VAL A 27 -5.14 7.58 2.60
C VAL A 27 -5.91 8.90 2.67
N THR A 28 -6.82 9.00 3.64
CA THR A 28 -7.64 10.19 3.92
C THR A 28 -7.57 10.52 5.41
N ASN A 29 -7.78 11.80 5.77
CA ASN A 29 -7.90 12.28 7.16
C ASN A 29 -6.64 12.08 8.04
N LEU A 30 -5.45 12.00 7.42
CA LEU A 30 -4.17 11.90 8.14
C LEU A 30 -3.17 12.97 7.72
N THR A 31 -3.12 13.30 6.43
CA THR A 31 -2.21 14.29 5.85
C THR A 31 -2.82 14.87 4.57
N ASP A 32 -2.39 16.08 4.19
CA ASP A 32 -2.74 16.72 2.92
C ASP A 32 -1.93 16.15 1.74
N VAL A 33 -0.92 15.31 2.02
CA VAL A 33 -0.11 14.66 0.99
C VAL A 33 -0.85 13.46 0.41
N VAL A 34 -1.02 13.44 -0.91
CA VAL A 34 -1.56 12.29 -1.63
C VAL A 34 -0.69 11.07 -1.38
N SER A 35 -1.28 10.04 -0.79
CA SER A 35 -0.59 8.78 -0.52
C SER A 35 -1.55 7.60 -0.51
N TYR A 36 -0.99 6.41 -0.65
CA TYR A 36 -1.74 5.17 -0.79
C TYR A 36 -1.14 4.10 0.12
N SER A 37 -1.95 3.40 0.88
CA SER A 37 -1.47 2.32 1.75
C SER A 37 -2.42 1.13 1.75
N GLY A 38 -1.92 0.00 2.21
CA GLY A 38 -2.70 -1.23 2.32
C GLY A 38 -1.81 -2.45 2.47
N PHE A 39 -2.44 -3.61 2.41
CA PHE A 39 -1.77 -4.89 2.53
C PHE A 39 -1.85 -5.69 1.24
N LEU A 40 -0.73 -6.26 0.85
CA LEU A 40 -0.61 -7.22 -0.24
C LEU A 40 -0.33 -8.61 0.34
N THR A 41 -1.14 -9.59 -0.02
CA THR A 41 -0.90 -10.99 0.32
C THR A 41 0.29 -11.51 -0.47
N VAL A 42 1.37 -11.85 0.24
CA VAL A 42 2.62 -12.39 -0.32
C VAL A 42 2.69 -13.91 -0.22
N ASN A 43 1.89 -14.52 0.66
CA ASN A 43 1.76 -15.97 0.76
C ASN A 43 0.37 -16.37 1.27
N GLU A 44 -0.45 -16.97 0.42
CA GLU A 44 -1.81 -17.37 0.79
C GLU A 44 -1.86 -18.53 1.79
N LYS A 45 -0.97 -19.51 1.61
CA LYS A 45 -0.94 -20.73 2.45
C LYS A 45 -0.78 -20.40 3.92
N TYR A 46 -0.01 -19.35 4.22
CA TYR A 46 0.27 -18.88 5.57
C TYR A 46 -0.46 -17.58 5.93
N GLY A 47 -1.33 -17.08 5.05
CA GLY A 47 -1.99 -15.78 5.24
C GLY A 47 -1.02 -14.62 5.45
N SER A 48 0.18 -14.69 4.87
CA SER A 48 1.21 -13.66 5.04
C SER A 48 0.89 -12.45 4.17
N ASN A 49 0.87 -11.27 4.79
CA ASN A 49 0.58 -10.01 4.13
C ASN A 49 1.68 -9.00 4.43
N MET A 50 2.04 -8.22 3.42
CA MET A 50 3.02 -7.13 3.52
C MET A 50 2.30 -5.80 3.44
N PHE A 51 2.55 -4.94 4.43
CA PHE A 51 2.10 -3.55 4.41
C PHE A 51 3.00 -2.72 3.48
N PHE A 52 2.41 -1.73 2.81
CA PHE A 52 3.16 -0.68 2.10
C PHE A 52 2.51 0.69 2.32
N TRP A 53 3.30 1.74 2.12
CA TRP A 53 2.81 3.10 2.00
C TRP A 53 3.55 3.81 0.86
N PHE A 54 2.81 4.15 -0.18
CA PHE A 54 3.30 4.76 -1.40
C PHE A 54 2.95 6.24 -1.48
N PHE A 55 3.91 7.04 -1.94
CA PHE A 55 3.77 8.46 -2.20
C PHE A 55 4.17 8.73 -3.65
N PRO A 56 3.28 9.28 -4.50
CA PRO A 56 3.66 9.77 -5.81
C PRO A 56 4.75 10.83 -5.72
N ALA A 57 5.63 10.92 -6.72
CA ALA A 57 6.64 11.96 -6.75
C ALA A 57 6.00 13.35 -6.78
N ALA A 58 6.55 14.29 -6.02
CA ALA A 58 6.04 15.66 -5.96
C ALA A 58 6.13 16.39 -7.32
N PHE A 59 7.07 15.99 -8.18
CA PHE A 59 7.29 16.57 -9.51
C PHE A 59 7.21 15.48 -10.58
N ASN A 60 6.36 15.68 -11.58
CA ASN A 60 6.16 14.77 -12.72
C ASN A 60 5.95 13.30 -12.31
N PRO A 61 4.93 12.97 -11.48
CA PRO A 61 4.71 11.62 -10.96
C PRO A 61 4.60 10.55 -12.05
N ASP A 62 4.08 10.89 -13.23
CA ASP A 62 3.91 9.95 -14.34
C ASP A 62 5.22 9.63 -15.09
N LYS A 63 6.29 10.40 -14.84
CA LYS A 63 7.61 10.24 -15.50
C LYS A 63 8.74 9.91 -14.52
N ALA A 64 8.53 10.18 -13.23
CA ALA A 64 9.51 9.91 -12.20
C ALA A 64 9.73 8.38 -12.04
N PRO A 65 10.96 7.94 -11.72
CA PRO A 65 11.20 6.52 -11.45
C PRO A 65 10.53 6.09 -10.14
N LEU A 66 10.21 4.81 -10.03
CA LEU A 66 9.74 4.20 -8.79
C LEU A 66 10.95 3.89 -7.87
N LEU A 67 10.87 4.30 -6.61
CA LEU A 67 11.84 3.96 -5.57
C LEU A 67 11.19 3.05 -4.53
N VAL A 68 11.88 1.98 -4.15
CA VAL A 68 11.51 1.10 -3.04
C VAL A 68 12.49 1.34 -1.89
N TRP A 69 11.99 1.81 -0.75
CA TRP A 69 12.78 2.03 0.46
C TRP A 69 12.62 0.85 1.40
N LEU A 70 13.74 0.26 1.82
CA LEU A 70 13.78 -0.89 2.72
C LEU A 70 14.75 -0.62 3.87
N GLN A 71 14.23 -0.53 5.09
CA GLN A 71 15.02 -0.39 6.29
C GLN A 71 15.73 -1.71 6.65
N GLY A 72 16.96 -1.58 7.17
CA GLY A 72 17.78 -2.70 7.65
C GLY A 72 17.36 -3.22 9.04
N GLY A 73 18.27 -3.95 9.69
CA GLY A 73 18.00 -4.63 10.96
C GLY A 73 18.77 -5.94 11.05
N PRO A 74 18.10 -7.10 11.28
CA PRO A 74 16.75 -7.49 10.84
C PRO A 74 15.59 -7.12 11.77
N GLY A 75 14.39 -6.93 11.20
CA GLY A 75 13.14 -6.71 11.95
C GLY A 75 12.72 -5.24 12.12
N GLY A 76 13.49 -4.29 11.58
CA GLY A 76 13.09 -2.88 11.56
C GLY A 76 11.97 -2.61 10.57
N SER A 77 10.98 -1.81 10.96
CA SER A 77 10.01 -1.25 10.00
C SER A 77 10.71 -0.25 9.10
N SER A 78 10.38 -0.29 7.82
CA SER A 78 10.66 0.80 6.88
C SER A 78 9.82 2.03 7.18
#